data_AF-A0A831NIH3-F1
#
_entry.id   AF-A0A831NIH3-F1
#
_cell.length_a   1.000
_cell.length_b   1.000
_cell.length_c   1.000
_cell.angle_alpha   90.00
_cell.angle_beta   90.00
_cell.angle_gamma   90.00
#
_symmetry.space_group_name_H-M   'P 1'
#
loop_
_entity.id
_entity.type
_entity.pdbx_description
1 polymer ?
#
loop_
_entity_poly.entity_id
_entity_poly.type
_entity_poly.pdbx_seq_one_letter_code
_entity_poly.pdbx_strand_id
1 'polypeptide(L)'
;NADEASFALTHYGPVAVEVTTVLEGIKQQVKEGTKVTYTKGCDLVDTNWPESEIISYPLTAEEKTEIQKAVDNVKESDVAVVVLGGGIRTCGENKSRTSLDLPGHQQQLLEAIVATGKPVVLVLINGRPLSINWADKFVPAILEAWYPGSQGGTAIAEALFGDYNPGGKLTVTFPKTVGQIPFNFPAKPASQVDGGQTPGMKGNQSRINGPLYPFGYGLSYTTFEYSNLQLSSPVITDKEPVTVTCKIKNTGTRSGDEVVQLYTRDVVSSVTTYEKNLRGFERVHLEPGETKEVSFQLLPRDFQLLNKDNHWVVEPGMFQIMIGASSEDIRLKKGLEIRAYGQASANEIIESDPRDFISASKNKSHIIHVVDGDYSTTWKGEKGEYISFELAENAKVDRINVAWKNAEAGARYEIQISSGGGQFLPVQRGEVTPNQEETIRFNKTGGSDLRILITNGSAEIAEIKLPELRKE
;
A
#
# COMPACT_ATOMS: atom_id res chain seq x y z
N ASN A 1 15.50 -20.97 -15.10
CA ASN A 1 14.22 -21.63 -14.72
C ASN A 1 13.27 -21.93 -15.88
N ALA A 2 13.58 -21.56 -17.13
CA ALA A 2 12.61 -21.66 -18.23
C ALA A 2 12.18 -23.10 -18.60
N ASP A 3 13.08 -24.07 -18.47
CA ASP A 3 12.83 -25.49 -18.78
C ASP A 3 13.08 -26.39 -17.55
N GLU A 4 12.84 -25.86 -16.36
CA GLU A 4 13.02 -26.58 -15.10
C GLU A 4 11.65 -27.10 -14.61
N ALA A 5 11.59 -28.33 -14.10
CA ALA A 5 10.34 -28.92 -13.59
C ALA A 5 10.31 -29.04 -12.06
N SER A 6 11.47 -28.96 -11.39
CA SER A 6 11.58 -29.20 -9.95
C SER A 6 10.80 -28.23 -9.07
N PHE A 7 10.42 -27.05 -9.58
CA PHE A 7 9.55 -26.12 -8.85
C PHE A 7 8.13 -26.68 -8.63
N ALA A 8 7.67 -27.63 -9.45
CA ALA A 8 6.36 -28.27 -9.33
C ALA A 8 6.41 -29.57 -8.51
N LEU A 9 7.59 -30.17 -8.35
CA LEU A 9 7.81 -31.49 -7.75
C LEU A 9 8.40 -31.42 -6.33
N THR A 10 8.05 -30.36 -5.58
CA THR A 10 8.68 -30.08 -4.27
C THR A 10 8.24 -31.02 -3.15
N HIS A 11 8.90 -30.96 -1.99
CA HIS A 11 8.63 -31.81 -0.81
C HIS A 11 7.20 -31.68 -0.23
N TYR A 12 6.48 -30.63 -0.62
CA TYR A 12 5.06 -30.40 -0.26
C TYR A 12 4.13 -30.42 -1.50
N GLY A 13 4.67 -30.79 -2.66
CA GLY A 13 3.96 -30.97 -3.92
C GLY A 13 3.86 -32.44 -4.30
N PRO A 14 3.14 -32.76 -5.39
CA PRO A 14 3.00 -34.13 -5.84
C PRO A 14 4.34 -34.64 -6.43
N VAL A 15 4.72 -35.86 -6.08
CA VAL A 15 6.06 -36.41 -6.35
C VAL A 15 6.17 -37.07 -7.74
N ALA A 16 5.04 -37.35 -8.39
CA ALA A 16 4.99 -38.00 -9.70
C ALA A 16 3.82 -37.44 -10.52
N VAL A 17 4.05 -36.29 -11.17
CA VAL A 17 3.10 -35.68 -12.10
C VAL A 17 3.86 -35.19 -13.32
N GLU A 18 3.20 -35.20 -14.47
CA GLU A 18 3.72 -34.53 -15.66
C GLU A 18 3.69 -33.02 -15.40
N VAL A 19 4.80 -32.35 -15.73
CA VAL A 19 4.97 -30.91 -15.52
C VAL A 19 5.17 -30.28 -16.88
N THR A 20 4.36 -29.27 -17.18
CA THR A 20 4.59 -28.40 -18.34
C THR A 20 5.50 -27.26 -17.92
N THR A 21 6.73 -27.24 -18.45
CA THR A 21 7.69 -26.14 -18.20
C THR A 21 7.24 -24.86 -18.91
N VAL A 22 7.84 -23.71 -18.56
CA VAL A 22 7.55 -22.45 -19.24
C VAL A 22 7.91 -22.53 -20.72
N LEU A 23 9.04 -23.16 -21.05
CA LEU A 23 9.46 -23.38 -22.43
C LEU A 23 8.44 -24.22 -23.20
N GLU A 24 7.95 -25.31 -22.61
CA GLU A 24 6.94 -26.17 -23.23
C GLU A 24 5.61 -25.43 -23.42
N GLY A 25 5.13 -24.72 -22.40
CA GLY A 25 3.90 -23.91 -22.50
C GLY A 25 3.99 -22.87 -23.62
N ILE A 26 5.11 -22.14 -23.72
CA ILE A 26 5.32 -21.18 -24.81
C ILE A 26 5.33 -21.88 -26.17
N LYS A 27 6.03 -23.01 -26.32
CA LYS A 27 6.07 -23.77 -27.58
C LYS A 27 4.68 -24.28 -28.01
N GLN A 28 3.83 -24.64 -27.06
CA GLN A 28 2.46 -25.07 -27.33
C GLN A 28 1.56 -23.90 -27.73
N GLN A 29 1.83 -22.71 -27.21
CA GLN A 29 1.01 -21.51 -27.41
C GLN A 29 1.32 -20.74 -28.70
N VAL A 30 2.55 -20.82 -29.21
CA VAL A 30 2.94 -20.08 -30.41
C VAL A 30 2.29 -20.63 -31.69
N LYS A 31 2.01 -19.74 -32.64
CA LYS A 31 1.51 -20.12 -33.98
C LYS A 31 2.60 -20.79 -34.80
N GLU A 32 2.19 -21.64 -35.73
CA GLU A 32 3.07 -22.26 -36.72
C GLU A 32 3.93 -21.21 -37.44
N GLY A 33 5.23 -21.50 -37.60
CA GLY A 33 6.22 -20.57 -38.16
C GLY A 33 6.90 -19.67 -37.13
N THR A 34 6.45 -19.63 -35.87
CA THR A 34 7.13 -18.90 -34.80
C THR A 34 8.34 -19.71 -34.29
N LYS A 35 9.54 -19.12 -34.33
CA LYS A 35 10.76 -19.77 -33.85
C LYS A 35 10.95 -19.49 -32.36
N VAL A 36 10.87 -20.54 -31.53
CA VAL A 36 11.20 -20.48 -30.09
C VAL A 36 12.59 -21.03 -29.87
N THR A 37 13.54 -20.15 -29.53
CA THR A 37 14.93 -20.53 -29.21
C THR A 37 15.11 -20.56 -27.69
N TYR A 38 15.82 -21.56 -27.19
CA TYR A 38 16.12 -21.70 -25.76
C TYR A 38 17.62 -21.64 -25.49
N THR A 39 17.98 -20.98 -24.40
CA THR A 39 19.32 -21.04 -23.81
C THR A 39 19.19 -21.00 -22.31
N LYS A 40 19.96 -21.83 -21.61
CA LYS A 40 19.94 -21.91 -20.15
C LYS A 40 20.39 -20.59 -19.50
N GLY A 41 21.42 -19.97 -20.06
CA GLY A 41 21.96 -18.67 -19.64
C GLY A 41 22.85 -18.78 -18.39
N CYS A 42 22.31 -19.26 -17.27
CA CYS A 42 23.08 -19.50 -16.05
C CYS A 42 22.47 -20.63 -15.19
N ASP A 43 23.22 -21.10 -14.20
CA ASP A 43 22.71 -21.96 -13.14
C ASP A 43 21.93 -21.18 -12.08
N LEU A 44 21.08 -21.89 -11.31
CA LEU A 44 20.26 -21.29 -10.23
C LEU A 44 21.13 -20.68 -9.12
N VAL A 45 22.25 -21.34 -8.82
CA VAL A 45 23.26 -20.88 -7.87
C VAL A 45 24.63 -21.23 -8.44
N ASP A 46 25.66 -20.48 -8.07
CA ASP A 46 27.02 -20.69 -8.53
C ASP A 46 27.78 -21.74 -7.69
N THR A 47 29.03 -21.99 -8.06
CA THR A 47 29.91 -22.99 -7.43
C THR A 47 30.27 -22.67 -5.97
N ASN A 48 30.17 -21.41 -5.54
CA ASN A 48 30.52 -20.96 -4.19
C ASN A 48 29.29 -20.86 -3.27
N TRP A 49 28.11 -21.28 -3.72
CA TRP A 49 26.90 -21.28 -2.91
C TRP A 49 27.07 -22.13 -1.63
N PRO A 50 26.68 -21.64 -0.43
CA PRO A 50 25.91 -20.41 -0.17
C PRO A 50 26.75 -19.18 0.19
N GLU A 51 28.07 -19.25 0.18
CA GLU A 51 28.93 -18.11 0.54
C GLU A 51 28.74 -16.92 -0.40
N SER A 52 28.41 -17.21 -1.66
CA SER A 52 28.05 -16.22 -2.68
C SER A 52 26.78 -15.41 -2.37
N GLU A 53 26.00 -15.75 -1.33
CA GLU A 53 24.92 -14.87 -0.85
C GLU A 53 25.43 -13.59 -0.18
N ILE A 54 26.66 -13.61 0.34
CA ILE A 54 27.20 -12.52 1.16
C ILE A 54 28.32 -11.78 0.41
N ILE A 55 29.10 -12.51 -0.40
CA ILE A 55 30.21 -11.96 -1.18
C ILE A 55 30.06 -12.25 -2.66
N SER A 56 30.36 -11.26 -3.50
CA SER A 56 30.29 -11.43 -4.95
C SER A 56 31.50 -12.19 -5.47
N TYR A 57 31.23 -13.23 -6.26
CA TYR A 57 32.24 -13.95 -7.03
C TYR A 57 32.17 -13.53 -8.51
N PRO A 58 33.30 -13.44 -9.24
CA PRO A 58 33.28 -13.15 -10.66
C PRO A 58 32.76 -14.35 -11.47
N LEU A 59 32.11 -14.06 -12.60
CA LEU A 59 31.71 -15.08 -13.57
C LEU A 59 32.91 -15.91 -14.04
N THR A 60 32.74 -17.23 -14.10
CA THR A 60 33.70 -18.14 -14.75
C THR A 60 33.72 -17.94 -16.27
N ALA A 61 34.69 -18.55 -16.96
CA ALA A 61 34.75 -18.48 -18.43
C ALA A 61 33.55 -19.19 -19.08
N GLU A 62 33.11 -20.30 -18.46
CA GLU A 62 31.97 -21.08 -18.87
C GLU A 62 30.67 -20.27 -18.71
N GLU A 63 30.48 -19.63 -17.55
CA GLU A 63 29.31 -18.77 -17.30
C GLU A 63 29.25 -17.59 -18.26
N LYS A 64 30.38 -16.92 -18.52
CA LYS A 64 30.45 -15.84 -19.52
C LYS A 64 30.05 -16.33 -20.91
N THR A 65 30.49 -17.53 -21.28
CA THR A 65 30.16 -18.14 -22.58
C THR A 65 28.67 -18.46 -22.67
N GLU A 66 28.06 -19.02 -21.62
CA GLU A 66 26.63 -19.32 -21.58
C GLU A 66 25.76 -18.05 -21.59
N ILE A 67 26.14 -17.00 -20.86
CA ILE A 67 25.47 -15.70 -20.92
C ILE A 67 25.58 -15.09 -22.32
N GLN A 68 26.76 -15.15 -22.95
CA GLN A 68 26.96 -14.62 -24.30
C GLN A 68 26.08 -15.34 -25.33
N LYS A 69 25.93 -16.67 -25.23
CA LYS A 69 24.99 -17.43 -26.09
C LYS A 69 23.54 -16.94 -25.94
N ALA A 70 23.11 -16.66 -24.71
CA ALA A 70 21.78 -16.12 -24.45
C ALA A 70 21.62 -14.72 -25.09
N VAL A 71 22.62 -13.85 -24.93
CA VAL A 71 22.67 -12.52 -25.56
C VAL A 71 22.59 -12.60 -27.07
N ASP A 72 23.34 -13.49 -27.71
CA ASP A 72 23.36 -13.63 -29.16
C ASP A 72 22.01 -14.14 -29.69
N ASN A 73 21.38 -15.10 -29.00
CA ASN A 73 20.04 -15.54 -29.34
C ASN A 73 18.98 -14.43 -29.19
N VAL A 74 19.11 -13.58 -28.18
CA VAL A 74 18.19 -12.43 -27.99
C VAL A 74 18.35 -11.40 -29.10
N LYS A 75 19.58 -11.13 -29.57
CA LYS A 75 19.81 -10.19 -30.70
C LYS A 75 19.07 -10.64 -31.97
N GLU A 76 19.01 -11.94 -32.21
CA GLU A 76 18.31 -12.58 -33.33
C GLU A 76 16.80 -12.81 -33.07
N SER A 77 16.28 -12.37 -31.92
CA SER A 77 14.87 -12.51 -31.52
C SER A 77 14.15 -11.16 -31.48
N ASP A 78 12.82 -11.19 -31.57
CA ASP A 78 11.97 -9.99 -31.45
C ASP A 78 11.69 -9.61 -29.99
N VAL A 79 11.64 -10.59 -29.11
CA VAL A 79 11.37 -10.44 -27.67
C VAL A 79 12.11 -11.53 -26.87
N ALA A 80 12.57 -11.18 -25.68
CA ALA A 80 13.16 -12.12 -24.74
C ALA A 80 12.20 -12.40 -23.56
N VAL A 81 11.86 -13.67 -23.34
CA VAL A 81 11.21 -14.12 -22.10
C VAL A 81 12.29 -14.73 -21.20
N VAL A 82 12.63 -14.03 -20.13
CA VAL A 82 13.73 -14.41 -19.22
C VAL A 82 13.11 -14.97 -17.95
N VAL A 83 13.32 -16.26 -17.68
CA VAL A 83 12.69 -16.96 -16.54
C VAL A 83 13.70 -17.23 -15.44
N LEU A 84 13.62 -16.44 -14.37
CA LEU A 84 14.56 -16.41 -13.24
C LEU A 84 13.84 -16.68 -11.91
N GLY A 85 14.59 -16.74 -10.81
CA GLY A 85 14.04 -16.77 -9.47
C GLY A 85 14.75 -17.78 -8.56
N GLY A 86 13.96 -18.57 -7.84
CA GLY A 86 14.39 -19.55 -6.87
C GLY A 86 14.16 -20.99 -7.33
N GLY A 87 14.27 -21.92 -6.38
CA GLY A 87 13.97 -23.33 -6.61
C GLY A 87 14.21 -24.17 -5.35
N ILE A 88 14.27 -25.49 -5.52
CA ILE A 88 14.43 -26.43 -4.40
C ILE A 88 15.74 -26.23 -3.63
N ARG A 89 16.75 -25.59 -4.20
CA ARG A 89 18.00 -25.29 -3.49
C ARG A 89 17.92 -24.05 -2.61
N THR A 90 17.01 -23.13 -2.92
CA THR A 90 16.96 -21.81 -2.30
C THR A 90 15.72 -21.60 -1.45
N CYS A 91 14.75 -22.52 -1.46
CA CYS A 91 13.51 -22.42 -0.69
C CYS A 91 13.04 -23.76 -0.09
N GLY A 92 12.39 -23.71 1.07
CA GLY A 92 11.89 -24.85 1.82
C GLY A 92 12.53 -24.99 3.20
N GLU A 93 12.28 -26.13 3.85
CA GLU A 93 12.89 -26.46 5.14
C GLU A 93 14.42 -26.40 5.07
N ASN A 94 15.06 -25.84 6.09
CA ASN A 94 16.51 -25.66 6.20
C ASN A 94 17.15 -24.79 5.09
N LYS A 95 16.35 -23.93 4.44
CA LYS A 95 16.78 -23.07 3.31
C LYS A 95 16.40 -21.60 3.52
N SER A 96 16.54 -21.12 4.75
CA SER A 96 16.54 -19.68 5.03
C SER A 96 17.70 -19.03 4.28
N ARG A 97 17.45 -17.86 3.68
CA ARG A 97 18.45 -17.11 2.91
C ARG A 97 18.90 -15.88 3.68
N THR A 98 20.15 -15.50 3.47
CA THR A 98 20.75 -14.29 4.05
C THR A 98 20.53 -13.05 3.17
N SER A 99 20.16 -13.26 1.91
CA SER A 99 19.76 -12.20 0.96
C SER A 99 18.39 -12.47 0.34
N LEU A 100 17.75 -11.40 -0.14
CA LEU A 100 16.54 -11.44 -0.95
C LEU A 100 16.82 -11.29 -2.45
N ASP A 101 18.07 -11.10 -2.86
CA ASP A 101 18.42 -10.89 -4.26
C ASP A 101 18.26 -12.19 -5.07
N LEU A 102 18.25 -12.05 -6.40
CA LEU A 102 18.31 -13.21 -7.29
C LEU A 102 19.57 -14.04 -7.00
N PRO A 103 19.45 -15.35 -6.76
CA PRO A 103 20.59 -16.18 -6.40
C PRO A 103 21.51 -16.47 -7.61
N GLY A 104 22.78 -16.74 -7.32
CA GLY A 104 23.81 -17.00 -8.34
C GLY A 104 24.01 -15.79 -9.25
N HIS A 105 24.26 -16.06 -10.53
CA HIS A 105 24.57 -15.04 -11.53
C HIS A 105 23.38 -14.64 -12.42
N GLN A 106 22.15 -14.86 -11.92
CA GLN A 106 20.92 -14.53 -12.65
C GLN A 106 20.76 -13.03 -12.91
N GLN A 107 21.23 -12.17 -12.00
CA GLN A 107 21.22 -10.72 -12.19
C GLN A 107 22.10 -10.31 -13.38
N GLN A 108 23.32 -10.87 -13.49
CA GLN A 108 24.26 -10.59 -14.58
C GLN A 108 23.71 -11.07 -15.93
N LEU A 109 23.03 -12.22 -15.97
CA LEU A 109 22.31 -12.68 -17.16
C LEU A 109 21.22 -11.68 -17.58
N LEU A 110 20.40 -11.21 -16.64
CA LEU A 110 19.33 -10.25 -16.91
C LEU A 110 19.88 -8.92 -17.44
N GLU A 111 20.91 -8.38 -16.79
CA GLU A 111 21.58 -7.14 -17.20
C GLU A 111 22.15 -7.25 -18.62
N ALA A 112 22.82 -8.36 -18.93
CA ALA A 112 23.39 -8.60 -20.26
C ALA A 112 22.31 -8.71 -21.34
N ILE A 113 21.17 -9.35 -21.04
CA ILE A 113 20.04 -9.46 -21.97
C ILE A 113 19.38 -8.09 -22.17
N VAL A 114 19.11 -7.33 -21.11
CA VAL A 114 18.52 -5.98 -21.22
C VAL A 114 19.44 -5.02 -21.99
N ALA A 115 20.75 -5.15 -21.85
CA ALA A 115 21.74 -4.35 -22.58
C ALA A 115 21.69 -4.54 -24.11
N THR A 116 21.03 -5.58 -24.61
CA THR A 116 20.79 -5.74 -26.06
C THR A 116 19.82 -4.71 -26.65
N GLY A 117 19.02 -4.06 -25.79
CA GLY A 117 17.96 -3.13 -26.21
C GLY A 117 16.70 -3.81 -26.77
N LYS A 118 16.62 -5.14 -26.76
CA LYS A 118 15.42 -5.88 -27.15
C LYS A 118 14.36 -5.83 -26.04
N PRO A 119 13.06 -5.90 -26.36
CA PRO A 119 12.01 -6.04 -25.36
C PRO A 119 12.24 -7.28 -24.48
N VAL A 120 12.18 -7.09 -23.16
CA VAL A 120 12.36 -8.16 -22.16
C VAL A 120 11.11 -8.28 -21.31
N VAL A 121 10.64 -9.51 -21.13
CA VAL A 121 9.66 -9.90 -20.10
C VAL A 121 10.36 -10.81 -19.10
N LEU A 122 10.42 -10.39 -17.85
CA LEU A 122 10.95 -11.20 -16.75
C LEU A 122 9.82 -12.02 -16.13
N VAL A 123 9.94 -13.34 -16.13
CA VAL A 123 9.07 -14.24 -15.37
C VAL A 123 9.82 -14.73 -14.15
N LEU A 124 9.22 -14.55 -12.97
CA LEU A 124 9.78 -14.95 -11.69
C LEU A 124 9.09 -16.22 -11.18
N ILE A 125 9.89 -17.22 -10.85
CA ILE A 125 9.46 -18.47 -10.23
C ILE A 125 10.24 -18.65 -8.92
N ASN A 126 9.60 -18.36 -7.78
CA ASN A 126 10.20 -18.37 -6.45
C ASN A 126 9.18 -18.68 -5.35
N GLY A 127 9.67 -19.15 -4.19
CA GLY A 127 8.82 -19.45 -3.04
C GLY A 127 8.73 -18.34 -1.99
N ARG A 128 9.29 -17.16 -2.26
CA ARG A 128 9.29 -15.99 -1.35
C ARG A 128 9.51 -14.69 -2.14
N PRO A 129 9.24 -13.51 -1.57
CA PRO A 129 9.60 -12.23 -2.16
C PRO A 129 11.09 -12.12 -2.46
N LEU A 130 11.42 -11.50 -3.60
CA LEU A 130 12.80 -11.19 -4.00
C LEU A 130 12.97 -9.66 -4.16
N SER A 131 14.14 -9.15 -3.81
CA SER A 131 14.49 -7.73 -3.92
C SER A 131 15.01 -7.37 -5.32
N ILE A 132 14.11 -7.46 -6.31
CA ILE A 132 14.40 -7.27 -7.74
C ILE A 132 14.45 -5.78 -8.18
N ASN A 133 14.99 -4.89 -7.34
CA ASN A 133 14.95 -3.43 -7.55
C ASN A 133 15.50 -3.00 -8.91
N TRP A 134 16.56 -3.65 -9.39
CA TRP A 134 17.13 -3.36 -10.70
C TRP A 134 16.16 -3.75 -11.82
N ALA A 135 15.53 -4.93 -11.71
CA ALA A 135 14.57 -5.38 -12.70
C ALA A 135 13.34 -4.45 -12.73
N ASP A 136 12.79 -4.07 -11.58
CA ASP A 136 11.67 -3.11 -11.48
C ASP A 136 11.96 -1.79 -12.22
N LYS A 137 13.21 -1.31 -12.14
CA LYS A 137 13.63 -0.08 -12.80
C LYS A 137 13.86 -0.20 -14.30
N PHE A 138 14.36 -1.34 -14.78
CA PHE A 138 14.92 -1.47 -16.13
C PHE A 138 14.26 -2.51 -17.02
N VAL A 139 13.41 -3.39 -16.48
CA VAL A 139 12.67 -4.40 -17.25
C VAL A 139 11.24 -3.91 -17.51
N PRO A 140 10.79 -3.85 -18.77
CA PRO A 140 9.46 -3.33 -19.11
C PRO A 140 8.27 -4.08 -18.49
N ALA A 141 8.40 -5.39 -18.28
CA ALA A 141 7.34 -6.23 -17.75
C ALA A 141 7.89 -7.33 -16.84
N ILE A 142 7.26 -7.51 -15.68
CA ILE A 142 7.61 -8.53 -14.69
C ILE A 142 6.35 -9.32 -14.33
N LEU A 143 6.40 -10.63 -14.48
CA LEU A 143 5.34 -11.56 -14.09
C LEU A 143 5.84 -12.43 -12.93
N GLU A 144 5.30 -12.21 -11.73
CA GLU A 144 5.54 -13.09 -10.57
C GLU A 144 4.58 -14.28 -10.61
N ALA A 145 5.14 -15.48 -10.81
CA ALA A 145 4.38 -16.73 -10.94
C ALA A 145 4.53 -17.65 -9.72
N TRP A 146 5.31 -17.27 -8.72
CA TRP A 146 5.57 -18.08 -7.52
C TRP A 146 6.06 -19.50 -7.86
N TYR A 147 5.56 -20.53 -7.17
CA TYR A 147 5.65 -21.91 -7.62
C TYR A 147 4.30 -22.34 -8.20
N PRO A 148 4.14 -22.27 -9.54
CA PRO A 148 2.83 -22.34 -10.20
C PRO A 148 2.27 -23.77 -10.39
N GLY A 149 2.94 -24.78 -9.83
CA GLY A 149 2.52 -26.18 -9.95
C GLY A 149 2.76 -26.79 -11.34
N SER A 150 2.16 -27.97 -11.57
CA SER A 150 2.45 -28.80 -12.75
C SER A 150 1.96 -28.23 -14.08
N GLN A 151 0.91 -27.39 -14.06
CA GLN A 151 0.38 -26.69 -15.23
C GLN A 151 0.88 -25.24 -15.32
N GLY A 152 1.91 -24.92 -14.54
CA GLY A 152 2.40 -23.54 -14.43
C GLY A 152 2.94 -22.97 -15.73
N GLY A 153 3.61 -23.80 -16.56
CA GLY A 153 4.07 -23.39 -17.88
C GLY A 153 2.93 -22.95 -18.80
N THR A 154 1.81 -23.67 -18.79
CA THR A 154 0.59 -23.35 -19.53
C THR A 154 0.01 -22.02 -19.05
N ALA A 155 -0.21 -21.86 -17.74
CA ALA A 155 -0.79 -20.63 -17.17
C ALA A 155 0.09 -19.39 -17.43
N ILE A 156 1.42 -19.55 -17.35
CA ILE A 156 2.36 -18.48 -17.69
C ILE A 156 2.27 -18.13 -19.18
N ALA A 157 2.21 -19.13 -20.07
CA ALA A 157 2.07 -18.89 -21.49
C ALA A 157 0.75 -18.17 -21.82
N GLU A 158 -0.39 -18.63 -21.30
CA GLU A 158 -1.69 -17.95 -21.47
C GLU A 158 -1.65 -16.49 -21.03
N ALA A 159 -0.96 -16.19 -19.91
CA ALA A 159 -0.75 -14.82 -19.46
C ALA A 159 0.15 -14.01 -20.41
N LEU A 160 1.27 -14.57 -20.86
CA LEU A 160 2.23 -13.89 -21.77
C LEU A 160 1.61 -13.57 -23.13
N PHE A 161 0.80 -14.48 -23.66
CA PHE A 161 0.13 -14.31 -24.96
C PHE A 161 -1.21 -13.57 -24.86
N GLY A 162 -1.69 -13.33 -23.63
CA GLY A 162 -2.88 -12.52 -23.36
C GLY A 162 -4.21 -13.26 -23.52
N ASP A 163 -4.18 -14.59 -23.57
CA ASP A 163 -5.35 -15.47 -23.48
C ASP A 163 -5.97 -15.41 -22.09
N TYR A 164 -5.12 -15.23 -21.07
CA TYR A 164 -5.52 -14.87 -19.71
C TYR A 164 -5.01 -13.46 -19.37
N ASN A 165 -5.90 -12.64 -18.80
CA ASN A 165 -5.52 -11.36 -18.23
C ASN A 165 -5.15 -11.55 -16.74
N PRO A 166 -3.89 -11.30 -16.31
CA PRO A 166 -3.51 -11.40 -14.91
C PRO A 166 -4.39 -10.54 -14.00
N GLY A 167 -4.92 -11.17 -12.94
CA GLY A 167 -5.72 -10.52 -11.89
C GLY A 167 -5.29 -10.92 -10.47
N GLY A 168 -4.09 -11.48 -10.32
CA GLY A 168 -3.54 -11.86 -9.01
C GLY A 168 -3.05 -10.63 -8.22
N LYS A 169 -3.16 -10.68 -6.89
CA LYS A 169 -2.63 -9.67 -5.97
C LYS A 169 -1.69 -10.31 -4.95
N LEU A 170 -0.63 -9.59 -4.56
CA LEU A 170 0.37 -10.06 -3.60
C LEU A 170 -0.24 -10.26 -2.21
N THR A 171 0.04 -11.39 -1.57
CA THR A 171 -0.38 -11.69 -0.19
C THR A 171 0.68 -11.35 0.85
N VAL A 172 1.85 -10.89 0.39
CA VAL A 172 3.00 -10.51 1.21
C VAL A 172 3.69 -9.32 0.57
N THR A 173 4.21 -8.42 1.39
CA THR A 173 4.97 -7.27 0.92
C THR A 173 6.33 -7.70 0.35
N PHE A 174 6.73 -7.14 -0.78
CA PHE A 174 8.08 -7.28 -1.31
C PHE A 174 8.94 -6.13 -0.79
N PRO A 175 9.94 -6.39 0.06
CA PRO A 175 10.88 -5.36 0.49
C PRO A 175 11.94 -5.10 -0.60
N LYS A 176 12.47 -3.88 -0.60
CA LYS A 176 13.60 -3.45 -1.43
C LYS A 176 14.93 -4.06 -0.99
N THR A 177 15.05 -4.50 0.26
CA THR A 177 16.26 -5.14 0.77
C THR A 177 15.96 -5.97 2.02
N VAL A 178 16.81 -6.96 2.30
CA VAL A 178 16.78 -7.74 3.55
C VAL A 178 16.88 -6.84 4.80
N GLY A 179 17.56 -5.68 4.70
CA GLY A 179 17.68 -4.72 5.80
C GLY A 179 16.38 -4.03 6.20
N GLN A 180 15.30 -4.19 5.42
CA GLN A 180 13.97 -3.71 5.83
C GLN A 180 13.21 -4.71 6.72
N ILE A 181 13.63 -5.99 6.78
CA ILE A 181 12.90 -7.03 7.53
C ILE A 181 13.05 -6.81 9.05
N PRO A 182 11.97 -6.89 9.85
CA PRO A 182 10.59 -7.19 9.44
C PRO A 182 9.90 -5.98 8.76
N PHE A 183 9.52 -6.17 7.49
CA PHE A 183 8.74 -5.20 6.72
C PHE A 183 7.41 -5.86 6.36
N ASN A 184 6.40 -5.61 7.17
CA ASN A 184 5.14 -6.34 7.11
C ASN A 184 3.94 -5.39 6.98
N PHE A 185 2.91 -5.88 6.30
CA PHE A 185 1.56 -5.40 6.43
C PHE A 185 0.78 -6.39 7.30
N PRO A 186 -0.06 -5.95 8.25
CA PRO A 186 -0.25 -4.56 8.67
C PRO A 186 0.91 -4.04 9.54
N ALA A 187 1.10 -2.72 9.60
CA ALA A 187 2.16 -2.07 10.38
C ALA A 187 1.58 -1.03 11.35
N LYS A 188 2.28 -0.81 12.46
CA LYS A 188 1.92 0.25 13.42
C LYS A 188 2.44 1.58 12.90
N PRO A 189 1.82 2.69 13.31
CA PRO A 189 2.29 3.99 12.87
C PRO A 189 3.75 4.24 13.21
N ALA A 190 4.45 4.82 12.25
CA ALA A 190 5.89 5.10 12.29
C ALA A 190 6.81 3.87 12.52
N SER A 191 6.29 2.63 12.54
CA SER A 191 7.13 1.45 12.83
C SER A 191 8.00 1.01 11.65
N GLN A 192 7.76 1.56 10.46
CA GLN A 192 8.44 1.18 9.21
C GLN A 192 9.23 2.35 8.59
N VAL A 193 9.37 3.47 9.30
CA VAL A 193 10.11 4.66 8.85
C VAL A 193 11.31 4.93 9.75
N ASP A 194 12.38 5.43 9.16
CA ASP A 194 13.55 5.96 9.88
C ASP A 194 13.48 7.50 9.99
N GLY A 195 14.13 8.09 10.98
CA GLY A 195 14.06 9.53 11.29
C GLY A 195 14.76 10.43 10.27
N GLY A 196 15.63 9.89 9.43
CA GLY A 196 16.29 10.63 8.35
C GLY A 196 15.34 10.89 7.16
N GLN A 197 15.15 12.16 6.80
CA GLN A 197 14.23 12.56 5.73
C GLN A 197 14.93 13.11 4.47
N THR A 198 16.25 13.27 4.51
CA THR A 198 17.02 13.83 3.39
C THR A 198 17.92 12.74 2.79
N PRO A 199 17.66 12.28 1.56
CA PRO A 199 18.54 11.33 0.86
C PRO A 199 19.78 12.02 0.26
N GLY A 200 20.75 11.20 -0.14
CA GLY A 200 21.94 11.63 -0.90
C GLY A 200 23.19 11.86 -0.06
N MET A 201 24.29 12.25 -0.71
CA MET A 201 25.64 12.32 -0.12
C MET A 201 25.76 13.22 1.12
N LYS A 202 24.92 14.26 1.22
CA LYS A 202 24.86 15.19 2.36
C LYS A 202 23.60 15.00 3.22
N GLY A 203 22.84 13.96 2.92
CA GLY A 203 21.60 13.61 3.59
C GLY A 203 21.83 12.91 4.93
N ASN A 204 20.77 12.80 5.72
CA ASN A 204 20.77 12.10 7.00
C ASN A 204 19.94 10.80 6.96
N GLN A 205 19.54 10.36 5.78
CA GLN A 205 18.79 9.13 5.57
C GLN A 205 19.74 7.98 5.21
N SER A 206 19.78 6.95 6.06
CA SER A 206 20.56 5.72 5.82
C SER A 206 19.70 4.57 5.30
N ARG A 207 18.41 4.52 5.68
CA ARG A 207 17.47 3.47 5.28
C ARG A 207 16.65 3.86 4.07
N ILE A 208 16.53 2.96 3.11
CA ILE A 208 15.53 3.05 2.05
C ILE A 208 14.15 2.72 2.63
N ASN A 209 13.19 3.63 2.44
CA ASN A 209 11.81 3.49 2.93
C ASN A 209 10.87 2.99 1.82
N GLY A 210 9.73 2.46 2.26
CA GLY A 210 8.65 1.95 1.40
C GLY A 210 8.93 0.55 0.81
N PRO A 211 7.88 -0.18 0.44
CA PRO A 211 7.98 -1.47 -0.23
C PRO A 211 8.51 -1.32 -1.66
N LEU A 212 9.03 -2.41 -2.20
CA LEU A 212 9.18 -2.57 -3.65
C LEU A 212 7.80 -2.81 -4.26
N TYR A 213 7.05 -3.77 -3.71
CA TYR A 213 5.63 -3.98 -4.02
C TYR A 213 4.83 -4.16 -2.72
N PRO A 214 3.80 -3.34 -2.46
CA PRO A 214 3.02 -3.42 -1.23
C PRO A 214 2.15 -4.68 -1.17
N PHE A 215 1.68 -5.01 0.04
CA PHE A 215 0.62 -6.01 0.21
C PHE A 215 -0.59 -5.65 -0.64
N GLY A 216 -1.17 -6.65 -1.31
CA GLY A 216 -2.33 -6.48 -2.17
C GLY A 216 -2.01 -5.89 -3.55
N TYR A 217 -0.75 -5.61 -3.88
CA TYR A 217 -0.37 -5.08 -5.20
C TYR A 217 -0.53 -6.12 -6.31
N GLY A 218 -0.91 -5.67 -7.50
CA GLY A 218 -0.98 -6.51 -8.69
C GLY A 218 -1.67 -5.77 -9.83
N LEU A 219 -1.09 -5.87 -11.01
CA LEU A 219 -1.56 -5.18 -12.22
C LEU A 219 -2.48 -6.08 -13.05
N SER A 220 -3.08 -5.49 -14.06
CA SER A 220 -3.89 -6.14 -15.08
C SER A 220 -3.56 -5.57 -16.46
N TYR A 221 -3.91 -6.29 -17.53
CA TYR A 221 -3.90 -5.75 -18.91
C TYR A 221 -5.06 -4.81 -19.20
N THR A 222 -5.90 -4.53 -18.20
CA THR A 222 -6.94 -3.49 -18.24
C THR A 222 -6.82 -2.56 -17.03
N THR A 223 -7.66 -1.53 -16.97
CA THR A 223 -7.69 -0.56 -15.87
C THR A 223 -9.05 -0.57 -15.18
N PHE A 224 -9.06 -0.29 -13.88
CA PHE A 224 -10.26 -0.25 -13.07
C PHE A 224 -10.42 1.09 -12.36
N GLU A 225 -11.64 1.61 -12.33
CA GLU A 225 -12.03 2.82 -11.61
C GLU A 225 -12.92 2.44 -10.41
N TYR A 226 -12.74 3.15 -9.30
CA TYR A 226 -13.43 2.91 -8.03
C TYR A 226 -14.22 4.17 -7.70
N SER A 227 -15.51 4.03 -7.38
CA SER A 227 -16.37 5.18 -7.10
C SER A 227 -17.48 4.85 -6.11
N ASN A 228 -18.19 5.89 -5.66
CA ASN A 228 -19.44 5.78 -4.89
C ASN A 228 -19.32 4.90 -3.63
N LEU A 229 -18.37 5.21 -2.75
CA LEU A 229 -18.25 4.55 -1.44
C LEU A 229 -19.40 4.98 -0.53
N GLN A 230 -20.19 4.01 -0.08
CA GLN A 230 -21.33 4.21 0.81
C GLN A 230 -21.24 3.32 2.05
N LEU A 231 -21.79 3.82 3.15
CA LEU A 231 -21.98 3.07 4.40
C LEU A 231 -23.49 2.99 4.64
N SER A 232 -23.99 1.86 5.13
CA SER A 232 -25.41 1.74 5.52
C SER A 232 -25.79 2.73 6.63
N SER A 233 -24.83 3.10 7.47
CA SER A 233 -24.93 4.20 8.43
C SER A 233 -23.54 4.81 8.66
N PRO A 234 -23.41 6.14 8.76
CA PRO A 234 -22.16 6.80 9.17
C PRO A 234 -21.88 6.68 10.68
N VAL A 235 -22.88 6.26 11.47
CA VAL A 235 -22.78 6.06 12.92
C VAL A 235 -23.38 4.72 13.31
N ILE A 236 -22.64 3.93 14.08
CA ILE A 236 -23.11 2.65 14.66
C ILE A 236 -22.76 2.58 16.15
N THR A 237 -23.38 1.66 16.89
CA THR A 237 -22.90 1.27 18.22
C THR A 237 -21.81 0.20 18.12
N ASP A 238 -21.08 -0.02 19.22
CA ASP A 238 -20.06 -1.06 19.37
C ASP A 238 -20.59 -2.51 19.28
N LYS A 239 -21.90 -2.69 19.01
CA LYS A 239 -22.60 -3.97 18.83
C LYS A 239 -23.25 -4.13 17.46
N GLU A 240 -23.32 -3.06 16.66
CA GLU A 240 -24.01 -3.07 15.38
C GLU A 240 -23.06 -3.36 14.21
N PRO A 241 -23.57 -3.99 13.13
CA PRO A 241 -22.83 -4.11 11.89
C PRO A 241 -22.95 -2.84 11.03
N VAL A 242 -22.05 -2.71 10.05
CA VAL A 242 -22.18 -1.71 8.97
C VAL A 242 -21.91 -2.37 7.62
N THR A 243 -22.75 -2.07 6.63
CA THR A 243 -22.53 -2.48 5.24
C THR A 243 -21.76 -1.39 4.51
N VAL A 244 -20.70 -1.78 3.80
CA VAL A 244 -19.87 -0.91 2.98
C VAL A 244 -20.06 -1.30 1.52
N THR A 245 -20.47 -0.38 0.66
CA THR A 245 -20.61 -0.63 -0.78
C THR A 245 -19.77 0.34 -1.60
N CYS A 246 -19.32 -0.11 -2.78
CA CYS A 246 -18.68 0.76 -3.76
C CYS A 246 -18.87 0.20 -5.18
N LYS A 247 -18.66 1.04 -6.20
CA LYS A 247 -18.75 0.65 -7.61
C LYS A 247 -17.37 0.51 -8.22
N ILE A 248 -17.17 -0.58 -8.96
CA ILE A 248 -15.96 -0.88 -9.71
C ILE A 248 -16.30 -0.92 -11.19
N LYS A 249 -15.58 -0.15 -11.99
CA LYS A 249 -15.75 -0.10 -13.44
C LYS A 249 -14.48 -0.51 -14.14
N ASN A 250 -14.58 -1.39 -15.14
CA ASN A 250 -13.48 -1.64 -16.06
C ASN A 250 -13.44 -0.52 -17.10
N THR A 251 -12.36 0.26 -17.09
CA THR A 251 -12.18 1.43 -17.96
C THR A 251 -11.24 1.18 -19.13
N GLY A 252 -10.62 0.00 -19.21
CA GLY A 252 -9.76 -0.37 -20.31
C GLY A 252 -10.49 -1.10 -21.44
N THR A 253 -9.72 -1.74 -22.31
CA THR A 253 -10.21 -2.36 -23.55
C THR A 253 -10.21 -3.88 -23.52
N ARG A 254 -9.90 -4.49 -22.37
CA ARG A 254 -9.87 -5.95 -22.18
C ARG A 254 -10.72 -6.33 -20.98
N SER A 255 -11.35 -7.49 -21.02
CA SER A 255 -11.94 -8.06 -19.80
C SER A 255 -10.84 -8.39 -18.79
N GLY A 256 -11.17 -8.36 -17.51
CA GLY A 256 -10.18 -8.60 -16.47
C GLY A 256 -10.81 -8.73 -15.09
N ASP A 257 -10.02 -9.28 -14.18
CA ASP A 257 -10.37 -9.41 -12.78
C ASP A 257 -9.69 -8.34 -11.94
N GLU A 258 -10.45 -7.76 -11.01
CA GLU A 258 -9.93 -6.88 -9.96
C GLU A 258 -10.27 -7.47 -8.59
N VAL A 259 -9.36 -7.33 -7.63
CA VAL A 259 -9.56 -7.74 -6.23
C VAL A 259 -9.68 -6.47 -5.39
N VAL A 260 -10.92 -6.08 -5.13
CA VAL A 260 -11.27 -4.94 -4.29
C VAL A 260 -10.91 -5.26 -2.84
N GLN A 261 -10.15 -4.41 -2.19
CA GLN A 261 -9.68 -4.64 -0.82
C GLN A 261 -10.28 -3.60 0.13
N LEU A 262 -10.92 -4.08 1.21
CA LEU A 262 -11.50 -3.28 2.28
C LEU A 262 -10.56 -3.27 3.49
N TYR A 263 -10.18 -2.08 3.93
CA TYR A 263 -9.38 -1.87 5.13
C TYR A 263 -10.08 -0.99 6.15
N THR A 264 -9.76 -1.21 7.43
CA THR A 264 -10.16 -0.33 8.52
C THR A 264 -8.94 0.21 9.27
N ARG A 265 -9.08 1.44 9.77
CA ARG A 265 -8.15 2.06 10.72
C ARG A 265 -8.93 2.61 11.89
N ASP A 266 -8.50 2.26 13.10
CA ASP A 266 -8.90 2.97 14.30
C ASP A 266 -8.07 4.27 14.39
N VAL A 267 -8.73 5.42 14.38
CA VAL A 267 -8.04 6.72 14.28
C VAL A 267 -7.35 7.07 15.59
N VAL A 268 -8.00 6.77 16.72
CA VAL A 268 -7.48 7.01 18.08
C VAL A 268 -7.95 5.90 18.99
N SER A 269 -6.98 5.16 19.54
CA SER A 269 -7.21 4.01 20.40
C SER A 269 -6.38 4.08 21.68
N SER A 270 -6.82 3.37 22.72
CA SER A 270 -6.13 3.32 24.02
C SER A 270 -4.74 2.66 23.97
N VAL A 271 -4.51 1.82 22.96
CA VAL A 271 -3.24 1.18 22.63
C VAL A 271 -2.91 1.42 21.17
N THR A 272 -1.63 1.37 20.79
CA THR A 272 -1.23 1.53 19.39
C THR A 272 -1.75 0.36 18.54
N THR A 273 -2.64 0.67 17.59
CA THR A 273 -3.17 -0.26 16.60
C THR A 273 -2.44 -0.10 15.25
N TYR A 274 -2.80 -0.92 14.27
CA TYR A 274 -2.22 -0.85 12.94
C TYR A 274 -2.84 0.27 12.09
N GLU A 275 -2.06 0.86 11.19
CA GLU A 275 -2.51 1.95 10.30
C GLU A 275 -3.60 1.51 9.33
N LYS A 276 -3.62 0.23 8.93
CA LYS A 276 -4.63 -0.37 8.05
C LYS A 276 -4.73 -1.85 8.39
N ASN A 277 -5.94 -2.36 8.51
CA ASN A 277 -6.24 -3.78 8.71
C ASN A 277 -7.11 -4.27 7.58
N LEU A 278 -6.72 -5.31 6.85
CA LEU A 278 -7.59 -5.92 5.84
C LEU A 278 -8.79 -6.57 6.55
N ARG A 279 -10.01 -6.16 6.19
CA ARG A 279 -11.27 -6.69 6.75
C ARG A 279 -12.12 -7.44 5.75
N GLY A 280 -11.90 -7.23 4.46
CA GLY A 280 -12.57 -7.97 3.41
C GLY A 280 -11.87 -7.78 2.06
N PHE A 281 -12.13 -8.70 1.15
CA PHE A 281 -11.77 -8.54 -0.25
C PHE A 281 -12.80 -9.26 -1.13
N GLU A 282 -13.02 -8.73 -2.33
CA GLU A 282 -13.91 -9.34 -3.31
C GLU A 282 -13.25 -9.31 -4.69
N ARG A 283 -13.19 -10.46 -5.35
CA ARG A 283 -12.73 -10.57 -6.75
C ARG A 283 -13.92 -10.40 -7.67
N VAL A 284 -13.86 -9.42 -8.56
CA VAL A 284 -14.88 -9.16 -9.57
C VAL A 284 -14.29 -9.29 -10.97
N HIS A 285 -14.98 -10.05 -11.81
CA HIS A 285 -14.72 -10.07 -13.26
C HIS A 285 -15.53 -8.99 -13.94
N LEU A 286 -14.93 -8.23 -14.85
CA LEU A 286 -15.59 -7.15 -15.57
C LEU A 286 -15.22 -7.14 -17.06
N GLU A 287 -16.23 -7.09 -17.92
CA GLU A 287 -16.07 -6.77 -19.34
C GLU A 287 -15.70 -5.29 -19.55
N PRO A 288 -15.09 -4.90 -20.69
CA PRO A 288 -14.77 -3.50 -20.99
C PRO A 288 -15.99 -2.58 -20.84
N GLY A 289 -15.87 -1.54 -20.00
CA GLY A 289 -16.95 -0.59 -19.71
C GLY A 289 -17.98 -1.05 -18.68
N GLU A 290 -17.98 -2.33 -18.28
CA GLU A 290 -18.89 -2.86 -17.27
C GLU A 290 -18.62 -2.23 -15.90
N THR A 291 -19.69 -2.02 -15.12
CA THR A 291 -19.62 -1.57 -13.73
C THR A 291 -20.37 -2.55 -12.83
N LYS A 292 -19.73 -3.00 -11.74
CA LYS A 292 -20.37 -3.80 -10.68
C LYS A 292 -20.32 -3.08 -9.35
N GLU A 293 -21.33 -3.30 -8.53
CA GLU A 293 -21.32 -2.90 -7.13
C GLU A 293 -20.78 -4.06 -6.28
N VAL A 294 -19.85 -3.74 -5.39
CA VAL A 294 -19.22 -4.65 -4.43
C VAL A 294 -19.74 -4.29 -3.04
N SER A 295 -20.01 -5.29 -2.20
CA SER A 295 -20.65 -5.09 -0.89
C SER A 295 -19.97 -5.93 0.19
N PHE A 296 -19.55 -5.27 1.26
CA PHE A 296 -18.94 -5.89 2.43
C PHE A 296 -19.79 -5.65 3.66
N GLN A 297 -19.91 -6.67 4.52
CA GLN A 297 -20.50 -6.52 5.84
C GLN A 297 -19.40 -6.55 6.90
N LEU A 298 -19.21 -5.42 7.59
CA LEU A 298 -18.35 -5.33 8.76
C LEU A 298 -19.18 -5.59 10.02
N LEU A 299 -18.68 -6.49 10.86
CA LEU A 299 -19.26 -6.85 12.15
C LEU A 299 -18.46 -6.20 13.28
N PRO A 300 -18.98 -6.12 14.52
CA PRO A 300 -18.25 -5.56 15.66
C PRO A 300 -16.82 -6.11 15.84
N ARG A 301 -16.61 -7.40 15.57
CA ARG A 301 -15.28 -8.05 15.63
C ARG A 301 -14.23 -7.41 14.71
N ASP A 302 -14.66 -6.78 13.62
CA ASP A 302 -13.78 -6.14 12.64
C ASP A 302 -13.28 -4.76 13.12
N PHE A 303 -13.81 -4.28 14.25
CA PHE A 303 -13.39 -3.05 14.93
C PHE A 303 -12.71 -3.34 16.28
N GLN A 304 -12.56 -4.61 16.64
CA GLN A 304 -11.98 -4.97 17.94
C GLN A 304 -10.46 -4.77 17.97
N LEU A 305 -10.00 -4.34 19.15
CA LEU A 305 -8.60 -4.38 19.55
C LEU A 305 -8.44 -5.20 20.83
N LEU A 306 -7.22 -5.68 21.06
CA LEU A 306 -6.84 -6.29 22.33
C LEU A 306 -6.30 -5.18 23.23
N ASN A 307 -7.04 -4.82 24.28
CA ASN A 307 -6.65 -3.72 25.17
C ASN A 307 -5.51 -4.12 26.13
N LYS A 308 -5.06 -3.18 26.95
CA LYS A 308 -3.97 -3.39 27.93
C LYS A 308 -4.24 -4.51 28.96
N ASP A 309 -5.50 -4.88 29.15
CA ASP A 309 -5.95 -5.91 30.09
C ASP A 309 -6.16 -7.27 29.37
N ASN A 310 -5.76 -7.36 28.10
CA ASN A 310 -5.95 -8.52 27.22
C ASN A 310 -7.42 -8.89 26.96
N HIS A 311 -8.31 -7.89 26.94
CA HIS A 311 -9.70 -8.07 26.54
C HIS A 311 -9.93 -7.57 25.11
N TRP A 312 -10.69 -8.34 24.33
CA TRP A 312 -11.20 -7.89 23.03
C TRP A 312 -12.34 -6.90 23.25
N VAL A 313 -12.11 -5.66 22.83
CA VAL A 313 -13.06 -4.56 22.98
C VAL A 313 -13.18 -3.79 21.68
N VAL A 314 -14.37 -3.25 21.43
CA VAL A 314 -14.56 -2.19 20.43
C VAL A 314 -14.60 -0.89 21.22
N GLU A 315 -13.65 0.00 20.95
CA GLU A 315 -13.60 1.30 21.61
C GLU A 315 -14.48 2.29 20.83
N PRO A 316 -15.36 3.06 21.51
CA PRO A 316 -16.06 4.16 20.87
C PRO A 316 -15.07 5.19 20.32
N GLY A 317 -15.27 5.65 19.10
CA GLY A 317 -14.31 6.50 18.41
C GLY A 317 -14.57 6.59 16.92
N MET A 318 -13.64 7.24 16.21
CA MET A 318 -13.68 7.33 14.76
C MET A 318 -12.86 6.21 14.13
N PHE A 319 -13.46 5.55 13.16
CA PHE A 319 -12.80 4.61 12.27
C PHE A 319 -12.75 5.20 10.86
N GLN A 320 -11.67 4.91 10.14
CA GLN A 320 -11.57 5.18 8.71
C GLN A 320 -11.79 3.88 7.94
N ILE A 321 -12.81 3.88 7.10
CA ILE A 321 -13.10 2.81 6.13
C ILE A 321 -12.38 3.16 4.83
N MET A 322 -11.65 2.20 4.26
CA MET A 322 -10.82 2.42 3.08
C MET A 322 -11.05 1.31 2.06
N ILE A 323 -11.25 1.67 0.79
CA ILE A 323 -11.26 0.75 -0.33
C ILE A 323 -10.04 1.04 -1.20
N GLY A 324 -9.28 0.00 -1.55
CA GLY A 324 -8.09 0.12 -2.38
C GLY A 324 -7.91 -1.03 -3.37
N ALA A 325 -6.99 -0.81 -4.30
CA ALA A 325 -6.45 -1.84 -5.19
C ALA A 325 -5.18 -2.49 -4.60
N SER A 326 -4.60 -1.91 -3.55
CA SER A 326 -3.55 -2.47 -2.68
C SER A 326 -3.52 -1.71 -1.36
N SER A 327 -2.63 -2.09 -0.43
CA SER A 327 -2.52 -1.41 0.86
C SER A 327 -1.92 0.00 0.79
N GLU A 328 -1.30 0.38 -0.33
CA GLU A 328 -0.81 1.74 -0.60
C GLU A 328 -1.65 2.48 -1.65
N ASP A 329 -2.30 1.77 -2.59
CA ASP A 329 -3.27 2.36 -3.54
C ASP A 329 -4.69 2.34 -2.95
N ILE A 330 -4.94 3.25 -2.01
CA ILE A 330 -6.27 3.49 -1.43
C ILE A 330 -7.01 4.54 -2.25
N ARG A 331 -8.12 4.15 -2.86
CA ARG A 331 -8.85 4.96 -3.83
C ARG A 331 -10.06 5.66 -3.25
N LEU A 332 -10.72 5.03 -2.27
CA LEU A 332 -11.89 5.60 -1.59
C LEU A 332 -11.70 5.51 -0.08
N LYS A 333 -12.15 6.52 0.66
CA LYS A 333 -12.17 6.55 2.12
C LYS A 333 -13.45 7.16 2.64
N LYS A 334 -13.92 6.73 3.81
CA LYS A 334 -15.07 7.31 4.51
C LYS A 334 -14.94 7.17 6.02
N GLY A 335 -15.40 8.16 6.78
CA GLY A 335 -15.45 8.09 8.24
C GLY A 335 -16.61 7.22 8.74
N LEU A 336 -16.40 6.54 9.87
CA LEU A 336 -17.43 5.82 10.63
C LEU A 336 -17.27 6.15 12.12
N GLU A 337 -18.30 6.71 12.76
CA GLU A 337 -18.32 6.90 14.21
C GLU A 337 -18.90 5.65 14.89
N ILE A 338 -18.17 5.08 15.86
CA ILE A 338 -18.68 4.05 16.75
C ILE A 338 -18.97 4.67 18.12
N ARG A 339 -20.21 4.52 18.61
CA ARG A 339 -20.65 4.97 19.94
C ARG A 339 -20.78 3.78 20.89
N ALA A 340 -20.72 4.03 22.19
CA ALA A 340 -21.04 2.99 23.17
C ALA A 340 -22.52 2.59 23.07
N TYR A 341 -22.80 1.29 23.16
CA TYR A 341 -24.16 0.77 23.24
C TYR A 341 -24.94 1.43 24.38
N GLY A 342 -26.13 1.96 24.06
CA GLY A 342 -26.97 2.73 24.98
C GLY A 342 -26.79 4.26 24.94
N GLN A 343 -25.81 4.77 24.16
CA GLN A 343 -25.65 6.22 23.89
C GLN A 343 -26.07 6.63 22.47
N ALA A 344 -26.52 5.68 21.64
CA ALA A 344 -27.12 6.01 20.36
C ALA A 344 -28.58 6.44 20.56
N SER A 345 -28.84 7.75 20.51
CA SER A 345 -30.19 8.24 20.24
C SER A 345 -30.59 7.81 18.82
N ALA A 346 -31.75 7.17 18.72
CA ALA A 346 -32.37 6.82 17.45
C ALA A 346 -32.48 8.07 16.55
N ASN A 347 -32.01 7.95 15.30
CA ASN A 347 -32.18 8.92 14.22
C ASN A 347 -31.58 10.32 14.42
N GLU A 348 -30.28 10.41 14.70
CA GLU A 348 -29.50 11.50 14.11
C GLU A 348 -29.06 11.05 12.72
N ILE A 349 -29.85 11.40 11.69
CA ILE A 349 -29.33 11.46 10.33
C ILE A 349 -28.33 12.61 10.35
N ILE A 350 -27.06 12.28 10.64
CA ILE A 350 -25.97 13.13 10.22
C ILE A 350 -25.91 12.88 8.71
N GLU A 351 -26.49 13.77 7.92
CA GLU A 351 -26.15 13.86 6.49
C GLU A 351 -24.64 13.73 6.41
N SER A 352 -24.12 12.82 5.58
CA SER A 352 -22.67 12.70 5.39
C SER A 352 -22.15 14.06 4.96
N ASP A 353 -21.56 14.79 5.91
CA ASP A 353 -21.10 16.14 5.71
C ASP A 353 -19.92 16.04 4.74
N PRO A 354 -19.89 16.81 3.64
CA PRO A 354 -18.83 16.79 2.61
C PRO A 354 -17.41 17.10 3.11
N ARG A 355 -17.15 17.06 4.42
CA ARG A 355 -15.92 17.47 5.09
C ARG A 355 -15.46 16.50 6.20
N ASP A 356 -15.50 15.19 5.91
CA ASP A 356 -14.92 14.09 6.74
C ASP A 356 -13.45 14.32 7.16
N PHE A 357 -12.77 15.33 6.60
CA PHE A 357 -11.40 15.74 6.90
C PHE A 357 -11.27 16.73 8.07
N ILE A 358 -12.35 17.11 8.76
CA ILE A 358 -12.29 17.95 9.97
C ILE A 358 -12.80 17.16 11.17
N SER A 359 -12.09 17.23 12.30
CA SER A 359 -12.51 16.56 13.54
C SER A 359 -12.23 17.43 14.76
N ALA A 360 -13.03 17.28 15.82
CA ALA A 360 -12.80 17.97 17.08
C ALA A 360 -12.99 17.05 18.28
N SER A 361 -12.31 17.35 19.38
CA SER A 361 -12.45 16.62 20.65
C SER A 361 -13.79 16.85 21.33
N LYS A 362 -14.40 18.03 21.12
CA LYS A 362 -15.71 18.43 21.67
C LYS A 362 -16.45 19.34 20.68
N ASN A 363 -17.74 19.58 20.93
CA ASN A 363 -18.61 20.39 20.07
C ASN A 363 -18.55 19.96 18.60
N LYS A 364 -18.61 18.64 18.36
CA LYS A 364 -18.42 18.03 17.04
C LYS A 364 -19.43 18.54 16.00
N SER A 365 -20.66 18.85 16.40
CA SER A 365 -21.67 19.46 15.52
C SER A 365 -21.31 20.88 15.07
N HIS A 366 -20.36 21.55 15.74
CA HIS A 366 -19.97 22.93 15.47
C HIS A 366 -18.67 23.02 14.65
N ILE A 367 -18.05 21.89 14.27
CA ILE A 367 -16.83 21.91 13.42
C ILE A 367 -17.09 22.59 12.07
N ILE A 368 -18.35 22.62 11.64
CA ILE A 368 -18.74 23.22 10.38
C ILE A 368 -18.54 24.74 10.37
N HIS A 369 -18.69 25.34 11.54
CA HIS A 369 -18.63 26.79 11.76
C HIS A 369 -17.24 27.38 11.59
N VAL A 370 -16.20 26.56 11.44
CA VAL A 370 -14.85 27.06 11.20
C VAL A 370 -14.46 27.07 9.72
N VAL A 371 -15.37 26.67 8.82
CA VAL A 371 -15.12 26.55 7.38
C VAL A 371 -16.37 26.86 6.53
N ASP A 372 -17.43 27.41 7.10
CA ASP A 372 -18.70 27.69 6.40
C ASP A 372 -18.76 29.10 5.78
N GLY A 373 -17.76 29.96 6.03
CA GLY A 373 -17.77 31.35 5.58
C GLY A 373 -18.57 32.29 6.48
N ASP A 374 -19.19 31.81 7.57
CA ASP A 374 -20.03 32.58 8.47
C ASP A 374 -19.34 32.88 9.82
N TYR A 375 -18.72 34.05 9.87
CA TYR A 375 -18.03 34.59 11.05
C TYR A 375 -18.94 34.89 12.27
N SER A 376 -20.26 34.68 12.16
CA SER A 376 -21.20 34.77 13.27
C SER A 376 -21.33 33.45 14.05
N THR A 377 -20.98 32.33 13.43
CA THR A 377 -20.97 31.02 14.05
C THR A 377 -19.57 30.65 14.53
N THR A 378 -19.45 29.72 15.49
CA THR A 378 -18.14 29.36 16.06
C THR A 378 -18.05 27.92 16.52
N TRP A 379 -16.86 27.35 16.46
CA TRP A 379 -16.46 26.22 17.31
C TRP A 379 -15.80 26.73 18.59
N LYS A 380 -16.19 26.18 19.75
CA LYS A 380 -15.64 26.54 21.06
C LYS A 380 -14.77 25.43 21.62
N GLY A 381 -13.57 25.78 22.06
CA GLY A 381 -12.65 24.91 22.79
C GLY A 381 -12.30 25.44 24.18
N GLU A 382 -12.05 24.53 25.11
CA GLU A 382 -11.51 24.80 26.45
C GLU A 382 -10.11 24.18 26.57
N LYS A 383 -9.39 24.45 27.66
CA LYS A 383 -8.08 23.85 27.92
C LYS A 383 -8.10 22.32 27.74
N GLY A 384 -7.27 21.82 26.83
CA GLY A 384 -7.15 20.41 26.47
C GLY A 384 -7.97 20.01 25.24
N GLU A 385 -8.91 20.85 24.81
CA GLU A 385 -9.74 20.62 23.63
C GLU A 385 -9.08 21.13 22.36
N TYR A 386 -9.37 20.45 21.25
CA TYR A 386 -8.75 20.72 19.97
C TYR A 386 -9.71 20.51 18.79
N ILE A 387 -9.33 21.14 17.67
CA ILE A 387 -9.88 20.89 16.34
C ILE A 387 -8.73 20.54 15.39
N SER A 388 -8.93 19.54 14.54
CA SER A 388 -7.94 18.97 13.63
C SER A 388 -8.45 18.93 12.19
N PHE A 389 -7.52 19.07 11.26
CA PHE A 389 -7.74 19.22 9.83
C PHE A 389 -6.83 18.26 9.07
N GLU A 390 -7.40 17.33 8.31
CA GLU A 390 -6.65 16.46 7.40
C GLU A 390 -6.11 17.32 6.24
N LEU A 391 -4.81 17.20 6.02
CA LEU A 391 -4.11 17.91 4.96
C LEU A 391 -4.17 17.11 3.66
N ALA A 392 -4.05 17.79 2.52
CA ALA A 392 -3.90 17.14 1.23
C ALA A 392 -2.65 16.23 1.20
N GLU A 393 -2.64 15.23 0.32
CA GLU A 393 -1.53 14.30 0.22
C GLU A 393 -0.21 15.02 -0.09
N ASN A 394 0.85 14.70 0.65
CA ASN A 394 2.17 15.36 0.58
C ASN A 394 2.15 16.88 0.83
N ALA A 395 1.12 17.40 1.50
CA ALA A 395 1.03 18.80 1.88
C ALA A 395 2.23 19.25 2.72
N LYS A 396 2.71 20.45 2.45
CA LYS A 396 3.73 21.15 3.25
C LYS A 396 3.16 22.49 3.67
N VAL A 397 2.85 22.63 4.95
CA VAL A 397 2.18 23.80 5.50
C VAL A 397 3.19 24.70 6.20
N ASP A 398 3.06 26.01 6.02
CA ASP A 398 3.88 27.03 6.72
C ASP A 398 3.05 28.11 7.43
N ARG A 399 1.72 28.05 7.30
CA ARG A 399 0.79 28.98 7.92
C ARG A 399 -0.62 28.43 8.06
N ILE A 400 -1.39 29.05 8.94
CA ILE A 400 -2.84 28.93 9.04
C ILE A 400 -3.43 30.30 9.38
N ASN A 401 -4.55 30.66 8.76
CA ASN A 401 -5.31 31.84 9.19
C ASN A 401 -6.43 31.39 10.12
N VAL A 402 -6.54 32.03 11.27
CA VAL A 402 -7.56 31.73 12.28
C VAL A 402 -8.28 33.03 12.63
N ALA A 403 -9.61 33.02 12.51
CA ALA A 403 -10.47 34.08 12.99
C ALA A 403 -10.98 33.74 14.39
N TRP A 404 -10.44 34.40 15.41
CA TRP A 404 -10.87 34.25 16.79
C TRP A 404 -12.08 35.16 17.06
N LYS A 405 -13.13 34.60 17.66
CA LYS A 405 -14.33 35.35 18.03
C LYS A 405 -14.24 35.85 19.46
N ASN A 406 -14.31 34.92 20.41
CA ASN A 406 -14.25 35.19 21.83
C ASN A 406 -13.15 34.37 22.47
N ALA A 407 -12.57 34.87 23.57
CA ALA A 407 -11.70 34.07 24.40
C ALA A 407 -11.71 34.58 25.83
N GLU A 408 -11.41 33.69 26.77
CA GLU A 408 -11.10 34.04 28.14
C GLU A 408 -9.80 34.83 28.20
N ALA A 409 -9.69 35.76 29.17
CA ALA A 409 -8.46 36.52 29.36
C ALA A 409 -7.28 35.59 29.62
N GLY A 410 -6.21 35.72 28.82
CA GLY A 410 -5.03 34.86 28.91
C GLY A 410 -5.20 33.47 28.28
N ALA A 411 -6.21 33.27 27.42
CA ALA A 411 -6.36 32.03 26.66
C ALA A 411 -5.19 31.81 25.71
N ARG A 412 -4.72 30.56 25.59
CA ARG A 412 -3.53 30.21 24.79
C ARG A 412 -3.79 29.01 23.89
N TYR A 413 -3.06 28.93 22.79
CA TYR A 413 -3.16 27.83 21.84
C TYR A 413 -1.79 27.29 21.42
N GLU A 414 -1.81 26.07 20.90
CA GLU A 414 -0.71 25.48 20.11
C GLU A 414 -1.23 25.08 18.73
N ILE A 415 -0.42 25.35 17.70
CA ILE A 415 -0.57 24.69 16.41
C ILE A 415 0.33 23.46 16.44
N GLN A 416 -0.25 22.31 16.15
CA GLN A 416 0.44 21.04 16.13
C GLN A 416 0.29 20.37 14.77
N ILE A 417 1.30 19.62 14.34
CA ILE A 417 1.27 18.85 13.10
C ILE A 417 1.53 17.38 13.42
N SER A 418 0.78 16.49 12.78
CA SER A 418 1.04 15.05 12.77
C SER A 418 1.55 14.63 11.39
N SER A 419 2.56 13.77 11.35
CA SER A 419 3.01 13.09 10.13
C SER A 419 2.37 11.70 9.99
N GLY A 420 1.25 11.46 10.66
CA GLY A 420 0.61 10.16 10.82
C GLY A 420 0.86 9.55 12.20
N GLY A 421 -0.01 8.62 12.61
CA GLY A 421 0.18 7.85 13.84
C GLY A 421 -0.28 8.47 15.15
N GLY A 422 -1.09 9.53 15.11
CA GLY A 422 -1.75 10.08 16.30
C GLY A 422 -0.84 10.91 17.21
N GLN A 423 0.47 10.97 16.93
CA GLN A 423 1.37 11.90 17.60
C GLN A 423 1.27 13.27 16.94
N PHE A 424 1.03 14.30 17.75
CA PHE A 424 0.98 15.70 17.33
C PHE A 424 2.15 16.45 17.97
N LEU A 425 2.96 17.11 17.13
CA LEU A 425 4.10 17.89 17.58
C LEU A 425 3.80 19.38 17.43
N PRO A 426 4.01 20.20 18.48
CA PRO A 426 3.76 21.63 18.43
C PRO A 426 4.77 22.31 17.51
N VAL A 427 4.26 23.03 16.51
CA VAL A 427 5.04 23.82 15.56
C VAL A 427 4.94 25.32 15.84
N GLN A 428 3.90 25.76 16.56
CA GLN A 428 3.74 27.15 17.01
C GLN A 428 2.92 27.25 18.28
N ARG A 429 3.15 28.32 19.07
CA ARG A 429 2.36 28.64 20.27
C ARG A 429 1.98 30.12 20.27
N GLY A 430 0.81 30.45 20.79
CA GLY A 430 0.32 31.83 20.85
C GLY A 430 -0.65 32.10 21.99
N GLU A 431 -0.99 33.36 22.17
CA GLU A 431 -2.09 33.84 23.01
C GLU A 431 -3.25 34.23 22.09
N VAL A 432 -4.47 33.91 22.48
CA VAL A 432 -5.66 34.21 21.68
C VAL A 432 -6.01 35.68 21.85
N THR A 433 -6.10 36.41 20.73
CA THR A 433 -6.64 37.77 20.73
C THR A 433 -8.09 37.73 20.23
N PRO A 434 -9.10 37.97 21.09
CA PRO A 434 -10.50 37.94 20.68
C PRO A 434 -10.83 38.96 19.59
N ASN A 435 -11.83 38.66 18.76
CA ASN A 435 -12.32 39.51 17.68
C ASN A 435 -11.25 39.90 16.63
N GLN A 436 -10.30 39.00 16.36
CA GLN A 436 -9.22 39.22 15.41
C GLN A 436 -9.00 38.01 14.50
N GLU A 437 -8.75 38.28 13.21
CA GLU A 437 -8.18 37.29 12.28
C GLU A 437 -6.67 37.45 12.25
N GLU A 438 -5.94 36.36 12.52
CA GLU A 438 -4.48 36.34 12.49
C GLU A 438 -3.95 35.26 11.54
N THR A 439 -2.84 35.57 10.87
CA THR A 439 -2.06 34.59 10.11
C THR A 439 -0.94 34.06 11.01
N ILE A 440 -1.09 32.82 11.45
CA ILE A 440 -0.12 32.14 12.30
C ILE A 440 0.89 31.46 11.40
N ARG A 441 2.17 31.83 11.49
CA ARG A 441 3.26 31.29 10.65
C ARG A 441 4.20 30.40 11.45
N PHE A 442 4.75 29.38 10.80
CA PHE A 442 5.72 28.45 11.36
C PHE A 442 6.63 27.87 10.26
N ASN A 443 7.66 27.12 10.66
CA ASN A 443 8.57 26.48 9.70
C ASN A 443 7.80 25.52 8.79
N LYS A 444 8.08 25.57 7.50
CA LYS A 444 7.42 24.72 6.50
C LYS A 444 7.59 23.24 6.85
N THR A 445 6.49 22.58 7.18
CA THR A 445 6.48 21.22 7.74
C THR A 445 5.50 20.35 6.97
N GLY A 446 5.91 19.12 6.66
CA GLY A 446 5.02 18.11 6.05
C GLY A 446 4.21 17.39 7.12
N GLY A 447 2.95 17.06 6.82
CA GLY A 447 2.09 16.35 7.74
C GLY A 447 0.83 15.80 7.08
N SER A 448 0.19 14.84 7.74
CA SER A 448 -1.15 14.34 7.40
C SER A 448 -2.25 15.16 8.05
N ASP A 449 -1.99 15.77 9.20
CA ASP A 449 -2.99 16.49 9.99
C ASP A 449 -2.39 17.75 10.62
N LEU A 450 -3.17 18.84 10.64
CA LEU A 450 -2.89 20.05 11.42
C LEU A 450 -3.94 20.17 12.54
N ARG A 451 -3.51 20.50 13.76
CA ARG A 451 -4.38 20.66 14.92
C ARG A 451 -4.18 22.00 15.60
N ILE A 452 -5.27 22.63 16.01
CA ILE A 452 -5.27 23.75 16.96
C ILE A 452 -5.71 23.21 18.31
N LEU A 453 -4.81 23.23 19.30
CA LEU A 453 -5.07 22.82 20.68
C LEU A 453 -5.17 24.04 21.58
N ILE A 454 -6.26 24.18 22.34
CA ILE A 454 -6.37 25.20 23.39
C ILE A 454 -5.61 24.70 24.61
N THR A 455 -4.57 25.43 25.03
CA THR A 455 -3.69 25.03 26.14
C THR A 455 -3.96 25.76 27.44
N ASN A 456 -4.69 26.88 27.39
CA ASN A 456 -5.14 27.62 28.57
C ASN A 456 -6.45 28.37 28.27
N GLY A 457 -7.32 28.49 29.27
CA GLY A 457 -8.61 29.18 29.16
C GLY A 457 -9.58 28.53 28.18
N SER A 458 -10.47 29.35 27.61
CA SER A 458 -11.38 28.97 26.53
C SER A 458 -11.28 29.95 25.36
N ALA A 459 -11.54 29.46 24.14
CA ALA A 459 -11.52 30.26 22.93
C ALA A 459 -12.54 29.74 21.90
N GLU A 460 -13.05 30.67 21.09
CA GLU A 460 -14.01 30.42 20.03
C GLU A 460 -13.38 30.80 18.68
N ILE A 461 -13.43 29.86 17.74
CA ILE A 461 -12.92 30.02 16.37
C ILE A 461 -14.13 30.16 15.45
N ALA A 462 -14.15 31.23 14.67
CA ALA A 462 -15.22 31.53 13.73
C ALA A 462 -14.89 31.17 12.28
N GLU A 463 -13.62 31.06 11.91
CA GLU A 463 -13.23 30.75 10.53
C GLU A 463 -11.76 30.32 10.49
N ILE A 464 -11.45 29.39 9.58
CA ILE A 464 -10.09 28.93 9.30
C ILE A 464 -9.86 28.92 7.80
N LYS A 465 -8.77 29.56 7.37
CA LYS A 465 -8.30 29.45 5.99
C LYS A 465 -6.97 28.71 5.98
N LEU A 466 -7.02 27.49 5.45
CA LEU A 466 -5.89 26.61 5.27
C LEU A 466 -5.86 26.12 3.81
N PRO A 467 -5.03 26.71 2.94
CA PRO A 467 -4.98 26.37 1.52
C PRO A 467 -4.69 24.89 1.24
N GLU A 468 -3.90 24.26 2.11
CA GLU A 468 -3.47 22.87 2.07
C GLU A 468 -4.48 21.89 2.72
N LEU A 469 -5.62 22.40 3.19
CA LEU A 469 -6.72 21.56 3.65
C LEU A 469 -7.15 20.63 2.53
N ARG A 470 -7.37 19.36 2.85
CA ARG A 470 -7.92 18.40 1.89
C ARG A 470 -9.25 18.94 1.35
N LYS A 471 -9.41 18.92 0.03
CA LYS A 471 -10.66 19.28 -0.66
C LYS A 471 -11.20 18.02 -1.34
N GLU A 472 -12.51 17.95 -1.50
CA GLU A 472 -13.19 16.85 -2.22
C GLU A 472 -12.57 16.58 -3.61
#